data_AF-A0A924Q5H2-F1
#
_entry.id   AF-A0A924Q5H2-F1
#
_cell.length_a   1.000
_cell.length_b   1.000
_cell.length_c   1.000
_cell.angle_alpha   90.00
_cell.angle_beta   90.00
_cell.angle_gamma   90.00
#
_symmetry.space_group_name_H-M   'P 1'
#
loop_
_entity.id
_entity.type
_entity.pdbx_description
1 polymer ?
#
loop_
_entity_poly.entity_id
_entity_poly.type
_entity_poly.pdbx_seq_one_letter_code
_entity_poly.pdbx_strand_id
1 'polypeptide(L)'
;MRLLAHLPLPSVRALGWLLGWVLYALAAPRRRVVWVNLGLCFPHRSRRQLRVTAVRTFIHFAQAWLDRSWLWHGSDQALRTRLRLCGALDEL
;
A
#
# COMPACT_ATOMS: atom_id res chain seq x y z
N MET A 1 -2.00 10.17 -13.21
CA MET A 1 -2.64 9.98 -11.88
C MET A 1 -3.90 10.81 -11.68
N ARG A 2 -4.06 12.00 -12.29
CA ARG A 2 -5.25 12.87 -12.10
C ARG A 2 -6.61 12.15 -12.27
N LEU A 3 -6.76 11.29 -13.28
CA LEU A 3 -8.01 10.54 -13.51
C LEU A 3 -8.40 9.64 -12.31
N LEU A 4 -7.42 9.04 -11.64
CA LEU A 4 -7.66 8.17 -10.48
C LEU A 4 -8.06 8.96 -9.22
N ALA A 5 -7.82 10.27 -9.19
CA ALA A 5 -8.06 11.10 -8.02
C ALA A 5 -9.55 11.21 -7.67
N HIS A 6 -10.43 11.11 -8.67
CA HIS A 6 -11.88 11.23 -8.50
C HIS A 6 -12.58 9.90 -8.23
N LEU A 7 -11.86 8.77 -8.30
CA LEU A 7 -12.46 7.47 -8.04
C LEU A 7 -12.80 7.29 -6.54
N PRO A 8 -13.90 6.59 -6.22
CA PRO A 8 -14.18 6.14 -4.87
C PRO A 8 -13.02 5.33 -4.31
N LEU A 9 -12.72 5.52 -3.03
CA LEU A 9 -11.60 4.84 -2.38
C LEU A 9 -11.65 3.30 -2.52
N PRO A 10 -12.81 2.61 -2.39
CA PRO A 10 -12.87 1.16 -2.57
C PRO A 10 -12.37 0.69 -3.94
N SER A 11 -12.68 1.43 -5.01
CA SER A 11 -12.23 1.11 -6.37
C SER A 11 -10.71 1.22 -6.51
N VAL A 12 -10.11 2.28 -5.93
CA VAL A 12 -8.65 2.45 -5.90
C VAL A 12 -7.99 1.32 -5.09
N ARG A 13 -8.60 0.89 -3.99
CA ARG A 13 -8.10 -0.24 -3.18
C ARG A 13 -8.17 -1.57 -3.92
N ALA A 14 -9.24 -1.82 -4.67
CA ALA A 14 -9.38 -3.02 -5.50
C ALA A 14 -8.34 -3.05 -6.63
N LEU A 15 -8.12 -1.92 -7.29
CA LEU A 15 -7.06 -1.80 -8.31
C LEU A 15 -5.67 -2.05 -7.71
N GLY A 16 -5.40 -1.48 -6.53
CA GLY A 16 -4.14 -1.73 -5.81
C GLY A 16 -3.97 -3.18 -5.36
N TRP A 17 -5.06 -3.87 -5.00
CA TRP A 17 -5.02 -5.30 -4.69
C TRP A 17 -4.64 -6.15 -5.92
N LEU A 18 -5.27 -5.88 -7.06
CA LEU A 18 -4.97 -6.59 -8.31
C LEU A 18 -3.53 -6.31 -8.75
N LEU A 19 -3.13 -5.03 -8.80
CA LEU A 19 -1.78 -4.62 -9.15
C LEU A 19 -0.75 -5.21 -8.18
N GLY A 20 -1.06 -5.28 -6.89
CA GLY A 20 -0.20 -5.91 -5.88
C GLY A 20 0.10 -7.37 -6.18
N TRP A 21 -0.90 -8.16 -6.58
CA TRP A 21 -0.68 -9.55 -7.01
C TRP A 21 0.18 -9.64 -8.27
N VAL A 22 -0.09 -8.79 -9.27
CA VAL A 22 0.70 -8.74 -10.51
C VAL A 22 2.16 -8.40 -10.19
N LEU A 23 2.42 -7.38 -9.37
CA LEU A 23 3.76 -7.00 -8.95
C LEU A 23 4.42 -8.11 -8.12
N TYR A 24 3.69 -8.76 -7.21
CA TYR A 24 4.23 -9.89 -6.46
C TYR A 24 4.66 -11.02 -7.39
N ALA A 25 3.93 -11.30 -8.48
CA ALA A 25 4.29 -12.33 -9.45
C ALA A 25 5.51 -11.94 -10.30
N LEU A 26 5.52 -10.70 -10.82
CA LEU A 26 6.48 -10.28 -11.86
C LEU A 26 7.76 -9.62 -11.31
N ALA A 27 7.70 -8.89 -10.19
CA ALA A 27 8.84 -8.12 -9.67
C ALA A 27 9.80 -8.98 -8.82
N ALA A 28 10.40 -10.00 -9.41
CA ALA A 28 11.24 -10.99 -8.72
C ALA A 28 12.38 -10.37 -7.87
N PRO A 29 13.13 -9.34 -8.32
CA PRO A 29 14.17 -8.72 -7.49
C PRO A 29 13.61 -8.08 -6.22
N ARG A 30 12.45 -7.41 -6.32
CA ARG A 30 11.80 -6.77 -5.16
C ARG A 30 11.21 -7.83 -4.22
N ARG A 31 10.70 -8.93 -4.79
CA ARG A 31 10.20 -10.06 -4.00
C ARG A 31 11.32 -10.67 -3.16
N ARG A 32 12.53 -10.80 -3.71
CA ARG A 32 13.70 -11.27 -2.96
C ARG A 32 14.03 -10.36 -1.77
N VAL A 33 14.06 -9.04 -1.97
CA VAL A 33 14.32 -8.07 -0.88
C VAL A 33 13.29 -8.21 0.24
N VAL A 34 11.99 -8.30 -0.10
CA VAL A 34 10.93 -8.50 0.89
C VAL A 34 11.13 -9.80 1.67
N TRP A 35 11.45 -10.91 1.00
CA TRP A 35 11.70 -12.18 1.68
C TRP A 35 12.91 -12.15 2.61
N VAL A 36 14.01 -11.52 2.19
CA VAL A 36 15.20 -11.36 3.04
C VAL A 36 14.86 -10.54 4.27
N ASN A 37 14.24 -9.36 4.10
CA ASN A 37 13.87 -8.50 5.22
C ASN A 37 12.88 -9.18 6.17
N LEU A 38 11.88 -9.88 5.64
CA LEU A 38 10.92 -10.60 6.47
C LEU A 38 11.56 -11.76 7.24
N GLY A 39 12.53 -12.46 6.65
CA GLY A 39 13.29 -13.51 7.32
C GLY A 39 14.16 -12.96 8.46
N LEU A 40 14.79 -11.81 8.25
CA LEU A 40 15.64 -11.15 9.26
C LEU A 40 14.81 -10.52 10.39
N CYS A 41 13.73 -9.80 10.06
CA CYS A 41 12.94 -9.07 11.05
C CYS A 41 11.96 -9.95 11.83
N PHE A 42 11.53 -11.08 11.26
CA PHE A 42 10.52 -11.96 11.87
C PHE A 42 10.94 -13.43 11.89
N PRO A 43 12.09 -13.77 12.50
CA PRO A 43 12.66 -15.12 12.47
C PRO A 43 11.77 -16.18 13.14
N HIS A 44 10.89 -15.77 14.06
CA HIS A 44 9.97 -16.64 14.79
C HIS A 44 8.66 -16.98 14.03
N ARG A 45 8.42 -16.37 12.86
CA ARG A 45 7.20 -16.62 12.07
C ARG A 45 7.38 -17.80 11.13
N SER A 46 6.31 -18.56 10.91
CA SER A 46 6.33 -19.65 9.93
C SER A 46 6.47 -19.13 8.50
N ARG A 47 7.01 -19.94 7.59
CA ARG A 47 7.11 -19.60 6.15
C ARG A 47 5.77 -19.22 5.53
N ARG A 48 4.67 -19.84 5.99
CA ARG A 48 3.31 -19.52 5.54
C ARG A 48 2.91 -18.10 5.97
N GLN A 49 3.18 -17.73 7.23
CA GLN A 49 2.92 -16.37 7.71
C GLN A 49 3.76 -15.35 6.95
N LEU A 50 5.06 -15.63 6.74
CA LEU A 50 5.93 -14.75 5.96
C LEU A 50 5.45 -14.60 4.51
N ARG A 51 4.93 -15.66 3.86
CA ARG A 51 4.35 -15.56 2.52
C ARG A 51 3.14 -14.63 2.47
N VAL A 52 2.24 -14.75 3.44
CA VAL A 52 1.05 -13.88 3.54
C VAL A 52 1.49 -12.42 3.72
N THR A 53 2.45 -12.16 4.61
CA THR A 53 3.01 -10.82 4.81
C THR A 53 3.69 -10.31 3.54
N ALA A 54 4.46 -11.14 2.84
CA ALA A 54 5.13 -10.76 1.60
C ALA A 54 4.12 -10.31 0.54
N VAL A 55 3.06 -11.08 0.28
CA VAL A 55 2.00 -10.69 -0.66
C VAL A 55 1.31 -9.40 -0.23
N ARG A 56 0.99 -9.26 1.07
CA ARG A 56 0.38 -8.04 1.62
C ARG A 56 1.27 -6.82 1.45
N THR A 57 2.59 -6.94 1.60
CA THR A 57 3.53 -5.84 1.35
C THR A 57 3.41 -5.31 -0.07
N PHE A 58 3.29 -6.17 -1.07
CA PHE A 58 3.11 -5.74 -2.47
C PHE A 58 1.74 -5.08 -2.70
N ILE A 59 0.68 -5.63 -2.12
CA ILE A 59 -0.66 -5.02 -2.19
C ILE A 59 -0.67 -3.64 -1.54
N HIS A 60 -0.13 -3.50 -0.34
CA HIS A 60 -0.07 -2.21 0.35
C HIS A 60 0.84 -1.22 -0.36
N PHE A 61 1.96 -1.67 -0.95
CA PHE A 61 2.80 -0.83 -1.79
C PHE A 61 2.03 -0.30 -3.01
N ALA A 62 1.32 -1.17 -3.73
CA ALA A 62 0.53 -0.79 -4.90
C ALA A 62 -0.60 0.18 -4.51
N GLN A 63 -1.31 -0.10 -3.43
CA GLN A 63 -2.34 0.79 -2.89
C GLN A 63 -1.77 2.16 -2.49
N ALA A 64 -0.66 2.21 -1.74
CA ALA A 64 -0.01 3.46 -1.36
C ALA A 64 0.51 4.23 -2.57
N TRP A 65 0.93 3.53 -3.63
CA TRP A 65 1.31 4.16 -4.89
C TRP A 65 0.11 4.82 -5.57
N LEU A 66 -1.01 4.11 -5.70
CA LEU A 66 -2.23 4.66 -6.28
C LEU A 66 -2.83 5.77 -5.41
N ASP A 67 -2.67 5.71 -4.08
CA ASP A 67 -3.17 6.72 -3.16
C ASP A 67 -2.62 8.13 -3.44
N ARG A 68 -1.40 8.21 -4.00
CA ARG A 68 -0.81 9.47 -4.44
C ARG A 68 -1.67 10.22 -5.45
N SER A 69 -2.52 9.53 -6.21
CA SER A 69 -3.46 10.16 -7.13
C SER A 69 -4.41 11.13 -6.44
N TRP A 70 -5.08 10.68 -5.37
CA TRP A 70 -6.02 11.50 -4.63
C TRP A 70 -5.34 12.36 -3.56
N LEU A 71 -4.17 11.95 -3.05
CA LEU A 71 -3.37 12.79 -2.15
C LEU A 71 -2.88 14.07 -2.82
N TRP A 72 -2.49 14.01 -4.10
CA TRP A 72 -1.94 15.17 -4.81
C TRP A 72 -2.92 15.92 -5.70
N HIS A 73 -4.01 15.27 -6.12
CA HIS A 73 -4.96 15.86 -7.08
C HIS A 73 -6.41 15.81 -6.61
N GLY A 74 -6.69 15.25 -5.44
CA GLY A 74 -8.04 15.25 -4.85
C GLY A 74 -8.42 16.62 -4.28
N SER A 75 -9.70 16.82 -4.00
CA SER A 75 -10.18 18.02 -3.29
C SER A 75 -9.86 17.94 -1.79
N ASP A 76 -9.79 19.10 -1.13
CA ASP A 76 -9.61 19.18 0.33
C ASP A 76 -10.67 18.37 1.10
N GLN A 77 -11.94 18.43 0.66
CA GLN A 77 -13.02 17.64 1.24
C GLN A 77 -12.76 16.13 1.14
N ALA A 78 -12.22 15.65 0.02
CA ALA A 78 -11.89 14.23 -0.15
C ALA A 78 -10.71 13.84 0.76
N LEU A 79 -9.72 14.71 0.94
CA LEU A 79 -8.61 14.49 1.86
C LEU A 79 -9.10 14.40 3.31
N ARG A 80 -9.91 15.36 3.77
CA ARG A 80 -10.47 15.38 5.13
C ARG A 80 -11.32 14.16 5.46
N THR A 81 -12.05 13.64 4.47
CA THR A 81 -12.85 12.42 4.65
C THR A 81 -12.00 11.15 4.73
N ARG A 82 -10.83 11.12 4.06
CA ARG A 82 -10.00 9.92 3.92
C ARG A 82 -8.85 9.85 4.92
N LEU A 83 -8.36 11.00 5.38
CA LEU A 83 -7.20 11.10 6.26
C LEU A 83 -7.64 11.26 7.71
N ARG A 84 -6.94 10.56 8.60
CA ARG A 84 -7.01 10.77 10.03
C ARG A 84 -5.62 11.16 10.51
N LEU A 85 -5.48 12.39 10.99
CA LEU A 85 -4.26 12.85 11.63
C LEU A 85 -4.31 12.44 13.11
N CYS A 86 -3.20 11.92 13.63
CA CYS A 86 -3.05 11.48 15.01
C CYS A 86 -1.67 11.90 15.53
N GLY A 87 -1.55 12.27 16.81
CA GLY A 87 -0.29 12.71 17.43
C GLY A 87 -0.42 14.10 18.07
N ALA A 88 0.70 14.83 18.18
CA ALA A 88 0.74 16.22 18.64
C ALA A 88 0.24 17.16 17.53
N LEU A 89 -1.07 17.20 17.32
CA LEU A 89 -1.68 18.02 16.25
C LEU A 89 -1.62 19.52 16.55
N ASP A 90 -1.43 19.90 17.81
CA ASP A 90 -1.32 21.30 18.24
C ASP A 90 0.02 21.95 17.81
N GLU A 91 0.97 21.17 17.29
CA GLU A 91 2.25 21.66 16.77
C GLU A 91 2.26 21.91 15.24
N LEU A 92 1.14 21.62 14.54
CA LEU A 92 0.97 21.80 13.08
C LEU A 92 0.45 23.20 12.73
#